data_AF-A0A3N5J621-F1
#
_entry.id   AF-A0A3N5J621-F1
#
_cell.length_a   1.000
_cell.length_b   1.000
_cell.length_c   1.000
_cell.angle_alpha   90.00
_cell.angle_beta   90.00
_cell.angle_gamma   90.00
#
_symmetry.space_group_name_H-M   'P 1'
#
loop_
_entity.id
_entity.type
_entity.pdbx_description
1 polymer ?
#
loop_
_entity_poly.entity_id
_entity_poly.type
_entity_poly.pdbx_seq_one_letter_code
_entity_poly.pdbx_strand_id
1 'polypeptide(L)'
;MDRHREEVLNITFAECLREAGLKASGEQIYVVYGKTALPDVLIDFRGHRCMVEGKYSDVSGARAEVLANASARVRDGISHFALAIIYPASLRTVEQNQLSGVMQSTRLQFALCFEANYEHPDWYEGGMEDVLDVMRRGFEALAEDDVLAKAVATLRSGSEVLLRVMDAYPVPAARICDILGVILPPDHSHEKEDLDDE
;
A
#
# COMPACT_ATOMS: atom_id res chain seq x y z
N MET A 1 13.76 23.15 28.52
CA MET A 1 13.56 21.82 27.92
C MET A 1 13.05 22.05 26.52
N ASP A 2 13.85 21.71 25.52
CA ASP A 2 13.39 21.77 24.13
C ASP A 2 12.36 20.68 23.89
N ARG A 3 11.26 21.06 23.24
CA ARG A 3 10.14 20.17 22.94
C ARG A 3 10.35 19.58 21.55
N HIS A 4 10.32 18.26 21.43
CA HIS A 4 10.44 17.59 20.13
C HIS A 4 9.26 17.92 19.21
N ARG A 5 9.57 18.11 17.93
CA ARG A 5 8.57 18.21 16.85
C ARG A 5 8.12 16.81 16.45
N GLU A 6 6.89 16.67 15.96
CA GLU A 6 6.32 15.38 15.52
C GLU A 6 7.19 14.70 14.45
N GLU A 7 7.76 15.49 13.53
CA GLU A 7 8.74 15.05 12.52
C GLU A 7 9.93 14.28 13.15
N VAL A 8 10.49 14.78 14.26
CA VAL A 8 11.61 14.12 14.96
C VAL A 8 11.18 12.76 15.51
N LEU A 9 9.93 12.64 15.98
CA LEU A 9 9.40 11.37 16.47
C LEU A 9 9.10 10.41 15.34
N ASN A 10 8.56 10.88 14.21
CA ASN A 10 8.36 10.05 13.02
C ASN A 10 9.68 9.43 12.57
N ILE A 11 10.74 10.24 12.50
CA ILE A 11 12.10 9.79 12.15
C ILE A 11 12.61 8.77 13.18
N THR A 12 12.54 9.12 14.46
CA THR A 12 13.03 8.23 15.53
C THR A 12 12.26 6.92 15.59
N PHE A 13 10.94 6.96 15.39
CA PHE A 13 10.08 5.80 15.29
C PHE A 13 10.51 4.90 14.12
N ALA A 14 10.70 5.47 12.93
CA ALA A 14 11.09 4.72 11.74
C ALA A 14 12.46 4.03 11.92
N GLU A 15 13.41 4.70 12.57
CA GLU A 15 14.70 4.10 12.92
C GLU A 15 14.56 2.97 13.95
N CYS A 16 13.73 3.16 14.99
CA CYS A 16 13.43 2.09 15.96
C CYS A 16 12.76 0.89 15.29
N LEU A 17 11.84 1.15 14.37
CA LEU A 17 11.13 0.11 13.61
C LEU A 17 12.09 -0.64 12.69
N ARG A 18 13.02 0.04 12.02
CA ARG A 18 14.09 -0.56 11.21
C ARG A 18 14.98 -1.48 12.04
N GLU A 19 15.41 -1.02 13.22
CA GLU A 19 16.20 -1.84 14.14
C GLU A 19 15.42 -3.06 14.62
N ALA A 20 14.14 -2.90 14.97
CA ALA A 20 13.28 -3.98 15.41
C ALA A 20 13.03 -5.01 14.30
N GLY A 21 12.75 -4.57 13.06
CA GLY A 21 12.53 -5.45 11.91
C GLY A 21 13.76 -6.28 11.57
N LEU A 22 14.95 -5.65 11.59
CA LEU A 22 16.22 -6.36 11.40
C LEU A 22 16.46 -7.41 12.48
N LYS A 23 16.19 -7.10 13.75
CA LYS A 23 16.39 -8.01 14.88
C LYS A 23 15.39 -9.16 14.91
N ALA A 24 14.11 -8.88 14.65
CA ALA A 24 13.03 -9.84 14.81
C ALA A 24 13.01 -10.88 13.68
N SER A 25 13.18 -10.44 12.43
CA SER A 25 12.95 -11.29 11.25
C SER A 25 13.95 -11.08 10.12
N GLY A 26 15.01 -10.28 10.32
CA GLY A 26 15.95 -9.93 9.26
C GLY A 26 15.35 -9.01 8.20
N GLU A 27 14.26 -8.30 8.52
CA GLU A 27 13.55 -7.44 7.58
C GLU A 27 14.41 -6.21 7.22
N GLN A 28 14.58 -5.96 5.92
CA GLN A 28 15.26 -4.77 5.43
C GLN A 28 14.25 -3.64 5.27
N ILE A 29 14.30 -2.70 6.21
CA ILE A 29 13.51 -1.48 6.16
C ILE A 29 14.39 -0.34 5.66
N TYR A 30 14.00 0.28 4.55
CA TYR A 30 14.66 1.47 4.04
C TYR A 30 13.87 2.71 4.42
N VAL A 31 14.52 3.65 5.12
CA VAL A 31 13.91 4.92 5.52
C VAL A 31 14.40 6.03 4.59
N VAL A 32 13.46 6.74 3.97
CA VAL A 32 13.73 7.89 3.11
C VAL A 32 13.14 9.15 3.75
N TYR A 33 13.97 10.17 3.88
CA TYR A 33 13.62 11.47 4.46
C TYR A 33 13.32 12.49 3.36
N GLY A 34 12.17 13.17 3.44
CA GLY A 34 11.78 14.22 2.50
C GLY A 34 12.60 15.51 2.67
N LYS A 35 12.81 16.28 1.59
CA LYS A 35 13.42 17.63 1.64
C LYS A 35 12.43 18.78 1.48
N THR A 36 11.27 18.56 0.84
CA THR A 36 10.07 19.43 0.85
C THR A 36 8.99 18.76 0.00
N ALA A 37 7.72 18.88 0.40
CA ALA A 37 6.52 18.30 -0.23
C ALA A 37 6.36 16.75 -0.22
N LEU A 38 7.35 16.01 0.29
CA LEU A 38 7.21 14.60 0.65
C LEU A 38 6.83 14.46 2.13
N PRO A 39 6.23 13.32 2.54
CA PRO A 39 6.10 12.99 3.95
C PRO A 39 7.42 12.98 4.70
N ASP A 40 7.31 13.19 6.00
CA ASP A 40 8.46 13.23 6.92
C ASP A 40 9.28 11.93 6.88
N VAL A 41 8.59 10.79 6.72
CA VAL A 41 9.22 9.46 6.63
C VAL A 41 8.47 8.55 5.65
N LEU A 42 9.22 8.00 4.70
CA LEU A 42 8.81 6.88 3.86
C LEU A 42 9.61 5.64 4.22
N ILE A 43 8.92 4.52 4.43
CA ILE A 43 9.45 3.20 4.75
C ILE A 43 9.21 2.31 3.54
N ASP A 44 10.26 1.72 2.99
CA ASP A 44 10.12 0.55 2.11
C ASP A 44 10.11 -0.71 2.97
N PHE A 45 9.02 -1.46 2.90
CA PHE A 45 8.84 -2.74 3.58
C PHE A 45 8.42 -3.79 2.56
N ARG A 46 9.30 -4.77 2.30
CA ARG A 46 9.10 -5.83 1.30
C ARG A 46 8.74 -5.29 -0.10
N GLY A 47 9.31 -4.16 -0.51
CA GLY A 47 9.02 -3.52 -1.80
C GLY A 47 7.74 -2.68 -1.82
N HIS A 48 7.06 -2.55 -0.69
CA HIS A 48 5.89 -1.68 -0.55
C HIS A 48 6.23 -0.40 0.20
N ARG A 49 5.76 0.72 -0.37
CA ARG A 49 5.88 2.05 0.23
C ARG A 49 4.87 2.21 1.36
N CYS A 50 5.38 2.46 2.56
CA CYS A 50 4.62 2.77 3.76
C CYS A 50 4.99 4.16 4.28
N MET A 51 4.00 5.02 4.51
CA MET A 51 4.22 6.36 5.06
C MET A 51 3.98 6.36 6.56
N VAL A 52 4.68 7.21 7.31
CA VAL A 52 4.45 7.40 8.75
C VAL A 52 3.91 8.79 9.00
N GLU A 53 2.75 8.84 9.64
CA GLU A 53 2.10 10.07 10.10
C GLU A 53 1.89 9.95 11.60
N GLY A 54 2.32 10.95 12.36
CA GLY A 54 2.31 10.88 13.82
C GLY A 54 1.86 12.18 14.46
N LYS A 55 1.06 12.06 15.52
CA LYS A 55 0.62 13.20 16.34
C LYS A 55 0.74 12.92 17.82
N TYR A 56 0.89 13.97 18.61
CA TYR A 56 0.87 13.82 20.06
C TYR A 56 -0.54 13.62 20.61
N SER A 57 -0.64 12.81 21.68
CA SER A 57 -1.88 12.51 22.38
C SER A 57 -2.53 13.72 23.07
N ASP A 58 -1.76 14.78 23.36
CA ASP A 58 -2.24 16.02 23.99
C ASP A 58 -2.78 17.05 22.99
N VAL A 59 -2.70 16.77 21.69
CA VAL A 59 -3.31 17.61 20.65
C VAL A 59 -4.80 17.27 20.50
N SER A 60 -5.66 18.28 20.60
CA SER A 60 -7.10 18.10 20.41
C SER A 60 -7.40 17.53 19.03
N GLY A 61 -8.15 16.43 18.97
CA GLY A 61 -8.50 15.78 17.71
C GLY A 61 -7.34 15.02 17.03
N ALA A 62 -6.20 14.83 17.71
CA ALA A 62 -5.00 14.19 17.15
C ALA A 62 -5.31 12.90 16.38
N ARG A 63 -6.13 12.02 16.97
CA ARG A 63 -6.52 10.73 16.39
C ARG A 63 -7.26 10.88 15.07
N ALA A 64 -8.22 11.80 14.97
CA ALA A 64 -8.97 12.02 13.75
C ALA A 64 -8.08 12.65 12.66
N GLU A 65 -7.24 13.60 13.04
CA GLU A 65 -6.36 14.32 12.11
C GLU A 65 -5.27 13.40 11.55
N VAL A 66 -4.57 12.64 12.40
CA VAL A 66 -3.52 11.70 11.94
C VAL A 66 -4.11 10.61 11.05
N LEU A 67 -5.33 10.16 11.35
CA LEU A 67 -6.03 9.18 10.53
C LEU A 67 -6.40 9.75 9.17
N ALA A 68 -6.96 10.95 9.13
CA ALA A 68 -7.31 11.63 7.88
C ALA A 68 -6.06 11.82 7.01
N ASN A 69 -4.93 12.23 7.61
CA ASN A 69 -3.66 12.37 6.91
C ASN A 69 -3.19 11.03 6.34
N ALA A 70 -3.05 9.99 7.16
CA ALA A 70 -2.60 8.67 6.73
C ALA A 70 -3.50 8.08 5.63
N SER A 71 -4.81 8.18 5.80
CA SER A 71 -5.79 7.66 4.84
C SER A 71 -5.73 8.40 3.51
N ALA A 72 -5.50 9.72 3.53
CA ALA A 72 -5.29 10.49 2.30
C ALA A 72 -4.05 10.01 1.52
N ARG A 73 -2.98 9.58 2.20
CA ARG A 73 -1.77 9.08 1.52
C ARG A 73 -2.04 7.84 0.67
N VAL A 74 -2.84 6.93 1.23
CA VAL A 74 -3.26 5.71 0.55
C VAL A 74 -4.24 6.03 -0.56
N ARG A 75 -5.32 6.75 -0.23
CA ARG A 75 -6.38 7.13 -1.17
C ARG A 75 -5.85 7.89 -2.38
N ASP A 76 -4.90 8.80 -2.16
CA ASP A 76 -4.33 9.65 -3.21
C ASP A 76 -3.18 8.95 -3.97
N GLY A 77 -2.91 7.66 -3.68
CA GLY A 77 -1.93 6.83 -4.38
C GLY A 77 -0.47 7.16 -4.08
N ILE A 78 -0.20 7.92 -3.00
CA ILE A 78 1.16 8.35 -2.62
C ILE A 78 1.94 7.15 -2.06
N SER A 79 1.28 6.28 -1.30
CA SER A 79 1.85 5.07 -0.72
C SER A 79 0.86 3.90 -0.77
N HIS A 80 1.38 2.67 -0.71
CA HIS A 80 0.53 1.48 -0.62
C HIS A 80 -0.06 1.34 0.79
N PHE A 81 0.71 1.76 1.80
CA PHE A 81 0.32 1.76 3.21
C PHE A 81 0.60 3.09 3.86
N ALA A 82 -0.12 3.39 4.93
CA ALA A 82 0.22 4.48 5.83
C ALA A 82 -0.02 4.06 7.29
N LEU A 83 0.94 4.35 8.15
CA LEU A 83 0.85 4.22 9.59
C LEU A 83 0.40 5.55 10.18
N ALA A 84 -0.73 5.53 10.88
CA ALA A 84 -1.16 6.60 11.75
C ALA A 84 -0.74 6.29 13.18
N ILE A 85 -0.01 7.18 13.84
CA ILE A 85 0.56 6.95 15.17
C ILE A 85 0.15 8.07 16.13
N ILE A 86 -0.22 7.68 17.35
CA ILE A 86 -0.39 8.59 18.48
C ILE A 86 0.76 8.41 19.45
N TYR A 87 1.62 9.43 19.51
CA TYR A 87 2.72 9.51 20.46
C TYR A 87 2.23 10.02 21.81
N PRO A 88 2.54 9.34 22.92
CA PRO A 88 2.28 9.88 24.25
C PRO A 88 2.97 11.24 24.43
N ALA A 89 2.25 12.19 25.05
CA ALA A 89 2.77 13.54 25.30
C ALA A 89 4.10 13.55 26.09
N SER A 90 4.37 12.51 26.88
CA SER A 90 5.63 12.32 27.61
C SER A 90 6.85 12.28 26.70
N LEU A 91 6.74 11.78 25.47
CA LEU A 91 7.85 11.71 24.52
C LEU A 91 8.37 13.09 24.09
N ARG A 92 7.55 14.13 24.22
CA ARG A 92 7.83 15.48 23.74
C ARG A 92 8.99 16.15 24.47
N THR A 93 9.30 15.71 25.69
CA THR A 93 10.32 16.32 26.56
C THR A 93 11.43 15.35 26.96
N VAL A 94 11.48 14.16 26.37
CA VAL A 94 12.56 13.19 26.61
C VAL A 94 13.86 13.76 26.06
N GLU A 95 14.97 13.58 26.75
CA GLU A 95 16.28 14.01 26.25
C GLU A 95 16.62 13.30 24.92
N GLN A 96 17.17 14.03 23.94
CA GLN A 96 17.37 13.53 22.58
C GLN A 96 18.18 12.21 22.54
N ASN A 97 19.18 12.07 23.41
CA ASN A 97 20.03 10.88 23.50
C ASN A 97 19.32 9.67 24.12
N GLN A 98 18.21 9.87 24.83
CA GLN A 98 17.39 8.83 25.44
C GLN A 98 16.16 8.49 24.60
N LEU A 99 15.80 9.36 23.65
CA LEU A 99 14.55 9.29 22.91
C LEU A 99 14.33 7.94 22.22
N SER A 100 15.35 7.39 21.55
CA SER A 100 15.26 6.08 20.90
C SER A 100 14.96 4.96 21.91
N GLY A 101 15.68 4.91 23.03
CA GLY A 101 15.46 3.88 24.07
C GLY A 101 14.07 3.99 24.73
N VAL A 102 13.59 5.22 24.96
CA VAL A 102 12.24 5.43 25.48
C VAL A 102 11.19 5.06 24.42
N MET A 103 11.39 5.42 23.16
CA MET A 103 10.50 5.06 22.04
C MET A 103 10.35 3.54 21.91
N GLN A 104 11.46 2.78 21.98
CA GLN A 104 11.46 1.31 21.88
C GLN A 104 10.69 0.62 23.02
N SER A 105 10.62 1.25 24.20
CA SER A 105 9.93 0.71 25.38
C SER A 105 8.52 1.30 25.59
N THR A 106 8.10 2.24 24.75
CA THR A 106 6.81 2.91 24.85
C THR A 106 5.73 2.12 24.12
N ARG A 107 4.55 1.98 24.75
CA ARG A 107 3.35 1.51 24.05
C ARG A 107 2.74 2.67 23.27
N LEU A 108 2.51 2.44 21.98
CA LEU A 108 1.96 3.41 21.03
C LEU A 108 0.57 2.96 20.63
N GLN A 109 -0.32 3.94 20.40
CA GLN A 109 -1.57 3.68 19.70
C GLN A 109 -1.34 3.94 18.22
N PHE A 110 -1.76 3.01 17.36
CA PHE A 110 -1.50 3.12 15.94
C PHE A 110 -2.58 2.44 15.10
N ALA A 111 -2.67 2.84 13.83
CA ALA A 111 -3.52 2.20 12.83
C ALA A 111 -2.73 2.04 11.52
N LEU A 112 -2.98 0.94 10.80
CA LEU A 112 -2.44 0.70 9.47
C LEU A 112 -3.54 0.89 8.43
N CYS A 113 -3.38 1.91 7.60
CA CYS A 113 -4.24 2.19 6.46
C CYS A 113 -3.68 1.55 5.19
N PHE A 114 -4.55 0.93 4.40
CA PHE A 114 -4.29 0.40 3.05
C PHE A 114 -5.59 0.40 2.23
N GLU A 115 -5.51 0.06 0.94
CA GLU A 115 -6.61 0.22 -0.04
C GLU A 115 -7.96 -0.32 0.47
N ALA A 116 -7.97 -1.48 1.13
CA ALA A 116 -9.22 -2.11 1.57
C ALA A 116 -9.81 -1.54 2.86
N ASN A 117 -9.06 -0.75 3.64
CA ASN A 117 -9.51 -0.33 4.99
C ASN A 117 -9.29 1.15 5.34
N TYR A 118 -8.74 1.97 4.44
CA TYR A 118 -8.34 3.35 4.79
C TYR A 118 -9.49 4.23 5.28
N GLU A 119 -10.76 3.90 5.00
CA GLU A 119 -11.91 4.65 5.51
C GLU A 119 -12.19 4.36 7.00
N HIS A 120 -11.97 3.11 7.41
CA HIS A 120 -12.27 2.61 8.76
C HIS A 120 -11.19 1.63 9.24
N PRO A 121 -9.93 2.08 9.40
CA PRO A 121 -8.86 1.19 9.81
C PRO A 121 -8.95 0.88 11.31
N ASP A 122 -8.60 -0.34 11.66
CA ASP A 122 -8.52 -0.79 13.04
C ASP A 122 -7.38 -0.10 13.78
N TRP A 123 -7.64 0.23 15.03
CA TRP A 123 -6.64 0.80 15.94
C TRP A 123 -6.11 -0.26 16.89
N TYR A 124 -4.80 -0.25 17.04
CA TYR A 124 -4.02 -1.15 17.86
C TYR A 124 -3.29 -0.36 18.93
N GLU A 125 -2.88 -1.06 19.98
CA GLU A 125 -1.99 -0.51 21.01
C GLU A 125 -0.89 -1.53 21.31
N GLY A 126 0.38 -1.12 21.18
CA GLY A 126 1.50 -2.04 21.28
C GLY A 126 2.87 -1.37 21.15
N GLY A 127 3.93 -2.17 21.22
CA GLY A 127 5.29 -1.75 20.96
C GLY A 127 5.70 -1.94 19.48
N MET A 128 7.00 -1.80 19.20
CA MET A 128 7.53 -1.93 17.83
C MET A 128 7.26 -3.30 17.21
N GLU A 129 7.31 -4.38 17.99
CA GLU A 129 7.03 -5.73 17.51
C GLU A 129 5.55 -5.89 17.10
N ASP A 130 4.63 -5.35 17.88
CA ASP A 130 3.20 -5.35 17.55
C ASP A 130 2.92 -4.56 16.26
N VAL A 131 3.62 -3.44 16.06
CA VAL A 131 3.55 -2.67 14.80
C VAL A 131 4.02 -3.51 13.63
N LEU A 132 5.19 -4.14 13.75
CA LEU A 132 5.74 -5.00 12.68
C LEU A 132 4.80 -6.16 12.35
N ASP A 133 4.16 -6.77 13.35
CA ASP A 133 3.21 -7.86 13.15
C ASP A 133 1.95 -7.40 12.43
N VAL A 134 1.39 -6.24 12.79
CA VAL A 134 0.26 -5.64 12.07
C VAL A 134 0.65 -5.30 10.64
N MET A 135 1.83 -4.72 10.45
CA MET A 135 2.39 -4.46 9.12
C MET A 135 2.46 -5.72 8.28
N ARG A 136 3.15 -6.78 8.77
CA ARG A 136 3.28 -8.07 8.05
C ARG A 136 1.93 -8.61 7.59
N ARG A 137 0.95 -8.67 8.50
CA ARG A 137 -0.40 -9.15 8.18
C ARG A 137 -1.08 -8.28 7.11
N GLY A 138 -0.96 -6.95 7.22
CA GLY A 138 -1.50 -6.03 6.23
C GLY A 138 -0.86 -6.19 4.85
N PHE A 139 0.46 -6.38 4.81
CA PHE A 139 1.20 -6.61 3.55
C PHE A 139 0.88 -7.97 2.94
N GLU A 140 0.74 -9.02 3.75
CA GLU A 140 0.37 -10.37 3.28
C GLU A 140 -1.03 -10.37 2.67
N ALA A 141 -2.00 -9.70 3.30
CA ALA A 141 -3.34 -9.53 2.75
C ALA A 141 -3.33 -8.84 1.36
N LEU A 142 -2.45 -7.86 1.16
CA LEU A 142 -2.32 -7.17 -0.13
C LEU A 142 -1.60 -8.02 -1.18
N ALA A 143 -0.59 -8.80 -0.78
CA ALA A 143 0.15 -9.69 -1.68
C ALA A 143 -0.73 -10.82 -2.24
N GLU A 144 -1.70 -11.30 -1.45
CA GLU A 144 -2.71 -12.26 -1.90
C GLU A 144 -3.72 -11.65 -2.88
N ASP A 145 -4.06 -10.36 -2.71
CA ASP A 145 -5.08 -9.68 -3.53
C ASP A 145 -4.56 -9.19 -4.91
N ASP A 146 -3.29 -8.79 -5.04
CA ASP A 146 -2.98 -7.75 -6.03
C ASP A 146 -2.22 -8.15 -7.32
N VAL A 147 -1.47 -9.26 -7.39
CA VAL A 147 -0.58 -9.46 -8.56
C VAL A 147 -1.25 -10.24 -9.70
N LEU A 148 -1.87 -11.37 -9.40
CA LEU A 148 -2.43 -12.22 -10.45
C LEU A 148 -3.82 -11.75 -10.88
N ALA A 149 -4.66 -11.35 -9.92
CA ALA A 149 -6.04 -10.96 -10.18
C ALA A 149 -6.13 -9.67 -11.02
N LYS A 150 -5.37 -8.62 -10.66
CA LYS A 150 -5.32 -7.39 -11.47
C LYS A 150 -4.70 -7.64 -12.85
N ALA A 151 -3.61 -8.41 -12.95
CA ALA A 151 -3.01 -8.73 -14.25
C ALA A 151 -3.98 -9.47 -15.18
N VAL A 152 -4.71 -10.47 -14.67
CA VAL A 152 -5.73 -11.22 -15.42
C VAL A 152 -6.90 -10.32 -15.80
N ALA A 153 -7.37 -9.46 -14.89
CA ALA A 153 -8.46 -8.53 -15.16
C ALA A 153 -8.09 -7.50 -16.25
N THR A 154 -6.88 -6.93 -16.20
CA THR A 154 -6.38 -6.01 -17.23
C THR A 154 -6.23 -6.70 -18.59
N LEU A 155 -5.67 -7.91 -18.63
CA LEU A 155 -5.56 -8.68 -19.87
C LEU A 155 -6.93 -8.99 -20.48
N ARG A 156 -7.90 -9.38 -19.64
CA ARG A 156 -9.26 -9.70 -20.09
C ARG A 156 -9.97 -8.48 -20.66
N SER A 157 -9.92 -7.35 -19.95
CA SER A 157 -10.51 -6.09 -20.42
C SER A 157 -9.87 -5.60 -21.73
N GLY A 158 -8.54 -5.67 -21.84
CA GLY A 158 -7.83 -5.34 -23.08
C GLY A 158 -8.19 -6.26 -24.24
N SER A 159 -8.34 -7.57 -23.98
CA SER A 159 -8.75 -8.55 -24.98
C SER A 159 -10.17 -8.31 -25.48
N GLU A 160 -11.12 -7.98 -24.59
CA GLU A 160 -12.51 -7.70 -24.97
C GLU A 160 -12.63 -6.44 -25.84
N VAL A 161 -11.85 -5.40 -25.56
CA VAL A 161 -11.79 -4.20 -26.39
C VAL A 161 -11.18 -4.50 -27.76
N LEU A 162 -10.09 -5.27 -27.80
CA LEU A 162 -9.44 -5.67 -29.04
C LEU A 162 -10.38 -6.49 -29.93
N LEU A 163 -11.09 -7.47 -29.35
CA LEU A 163 -12.06 -8.29 -30.07
C LEU A 163 -13.18 -7.44 -30.68
N ARG A 164 -13.73 -6.46 -29.95
CA ARG A 164 -14.76 -5.55 -30.49
C ARG A 164 -14.25 -4.73 -31.67
N VAL A 165 -13.00 -4.27 -31.63
CA VAL A 165 -12.39 -3.52 -32.73
C VAL A 165 -12.12 -4.43 -33.93
N MET A 166 -11.71 -5.67 -33.70
CA MET A 166 -11.47 -6.65 -34.75
C MET A 166 -12.76 -7.10 -35.44
N ASP A 167 -13.85 -7.31 -34.69
CA ASP A 167 -15.17 -7.63 -35.24
C ASP A 167 -15.69 -6.50 -36.13
N ALA A 168 -15.43 -5.24 -35.77
CA ALA A 168 -15.82 -4.09 -36.57
C ALA A 168 -15.02 -3.97 -37.88
N TYR A 169 -13.84 -4.58 -37.97
CA TYR A 169 -12.93 -4.47 -39.11
C TYR A 169 -12.24 -5.82 -39.42
N PRO A 170 -12.98 -6.81 -39.97
CA PRO A 170 -12.52 -8.20 -40.09
C PRO A 170 -11.32 -8.38 -41.04
N VAL A 171 -11.21 -7.57 -42.11
CA VAL A 171 -10.11 -7.69 -43.08
C VAL A 171 -8.77 -7.15 -42.54
N PRO A 172 -8.71 -5.95 -41.91
CA PRO A 172 -7.53 -5.53 -41.14
C PRO A 172 -7.18 -6.45 -39.98
N ALA A 173 -8.19 -6.97 -39.27
CA ALA A 173 -8.01 -7.89 -38.15
C ALA A 173 -7.32 -9.19 -38.56
N ALA A 174 -7.77 -9.82 -39.66
CA ALA A 174 -7.14 -11.03 -40.20
C ALA A 174 -5.66 -10.82 -40.56
N ARG A 175 -5.31 -9.68 -41.16
CA ARG A 175 -3.91 -9.33 -41.44
C ARG A 175 -3.06 -9.13 -40.19
N ILE A 176 -3.63 -8.52 -39.14
CA ILE A 176 -2.92 -8.34 -37.86
C ILE A 176 -2.70 -9.69 -37.17
N CYS A 177 -3.69 -10.59 -37.22
CA CYS A 177 -3.57 -11.96 -36.72
C CYS A 177 -2.46 -12.76 -37.42
N ASP A 178 -2.36 -12.66 -38.75
CA ASP A 178 -1.28 -13.28 -39.53
C ASP A 178 0.11 -12.76 -39.12
N ILE A 179 0.24 -11.44 -38.88
CA ILE A 179 1.51 -10.83 -38.44
C ILE A 179 1.87 -11.26 -37.01
N LEU A 180 0.87 -11.40 -36.13
CA LEU A 180 1.05 -11.78 -34.73
C LEU A 180 1.16 -13.31 -34.53
N GLY A 181 0.92 -14.11 -35.57
CA GLY A 181 0.94 -15.57 -35.50
C GLY A 181 -0.21 -16.18 -34.69
N VAL A 182 -1.33 -15.45 -34.56
CA VAL A 182 -2.51 -15.89 -33.79
C VAL A 182 -3.57 -16.40 -34.76
N ILE A 183 -4.00 -17.65 -34.59
CA ILE A 183 -5.06 -18.25 -35.40
C ILE A 183 -6.41 -17.79 -34.83
N LEU A 184 -7.21 -17.09 -35.63
CA LEU A 184 -8.61 -16.83 -35.28
C LEU A 184 -9.37 -18.17 -35.29
N PRO A 185 -10.20 -18.45 -34.26
CA PRO A 185 -11.06 -19.62 -34.30
C PRO A 185 -11.99 -19.54 -35.53
N PRO A 186 -12.30 -20.68 -36.18
CA PRO A 186 -13.14 -20.69 -37.36
C PRO A 186 -14.51 -20.09 -37.05
N ASP A 187 -15.02 -19.30 -38.00
CA ASP A 187 -16.33 -18.69 -37.92
C ASP A 187 -17.42 -19.77 -37.95
N HIS A 188 -18.13 -19.96 -36.84
CA HIS A 188 -19.23 -20.92 -36.74
C HIS A 188 -20.57 -20.35 -37.26
N SER A 189 -20.58 -19.23 -37.97
CA SER A 189 -21.83 -18.63 -38.47
C SER A 189 -22.42 -19.28 -39.73
N HIS A 190 -21.84 -20.36 -40.25
CA HIS A 190 -22.40 -21.10 -41.40
C HIS A 190 -22.29 -22.63 -41.25
N GLU A 191 -22.93 -23.21 -40.22
CA GLU A 191 -23.29 -24.64 -40.20
C GLU A 191 -24.77 -24.82 -39.85
N LYS A 192 -25.65 -24.32 -40.72
CA LYS A 192 -27.03 -24.81 -40.88
C LYS A 192 -27.51 -24.50 -42.30
N GLU A 193 -27.21 -25.38 -43.23
CA GLU A 193 -28.02 -25.67 -44.43
C GLU A 193 -27.32 -26.80 -45.17
N ASP A 194 -27.60 -28.04 -44.76
CA ASP A 194 -27.45 -29.25 -45.56
C ASP A 194 -28.13 -30.40 -44.81
N LEU A 195 -29.42 -30.25 -44.58
CA LEU A 195 -30.36 -31.31 -44.20
C LEU A 195 -31.76 -30.78 -44.55
N ASP A 196 -32.21 -31.06 -45.77
CA ASP A 196 -33.47 -31.80 -46.02
C ASP A 196 -33.89 -31.66 -47.50
N ASP A 197 -33.77 -32.79 -48.20
CA ASP A 197 -34.74 -33.41 -49.13
C ASP A 197 -35.05 -32.86 -50.54
N GLU A 198 -34.98 -33.83 -51.47
CA GLU A 198 -35.49 -33.98 -52.86
C GLU A 198 -34.68 -33.47 -54.06
#